data_AF-R7HDH8-F1
#
_entry.id   AF-R7HDH8-F1
#
_cell.length_a   1.000
_cell.length_b   1.000
_cell.length_c   1.000
_cell.angle_alpha   90.00
_cell.angle_beta   90.00
_cell.angle_gamma   90.00
#
_symmetry.space_group_name_H-M   'P 1'
#
loop_
_entity.id
_entity.type
_entity.pdbx_description
1 polymer ?
#
loop_
_entity_poly.entity_id
_entity_poly.type
_entity_poly.pdbx_seq_one_letter_code
_entity_poly.pdbx_strand_id
1 'polypeptide(L)'
;MAKEYLYKAYGSKLAALNKRRKKKRNTMKKAMLSAAIIITVAAAVILIIAQFGKKSNELVGTWRYDEHTQYVFEKDGTGKLLADDVTYSYAYTVKGKKLILDFTEDIVRDCDYTFSVNGTALTLIGGTGTDGGSYKLNKE
;
A
#
# COMPACT_ATOMS: atom_id res chain seq x y z
N MET A 1 -36.61 -62.34 31.71
CA MET A 1 -36.07 -62.21 30.35
C MET A 1 -36.34 -60.83 29.71
N ALA A 2 -37.58 -60.34 29.57
CA ALA A 2 -37.86 -59.08 28.83
C ALA A 2 -37.14 -57.80 29.32
N LYS A 3 -36.95 -57.61 30.65
CA LYS A 3 -36.29 -56.43 31.22
C LYS A 3 -34.79 -56.33 30.86
N GLU A 4 -34.14 -57.48 30.72
CA GLU A 4 -32.70 -57.57 30.43
C GLU A 4 -32.40 -57.21 28.96
N TYR A 5 -33.31 -57.60 28.06
CA TYR A 5 -33.27 -57.17 26.66
C TYR A 5 -33.47 -55.66 26.51
N LEU A 6 -34.39 -55.07 27.27
CA LEU A 6 -34.60 -53.62 27.27
C LEU A 6 -33.36 -52.88 27.77
N TYR A 7 -32.71 -53.36 28.83
CA TYR A 7 -31.52 -52.73 29.38
C TYR A 7 -30.33 -52.79 28.40
N LYS A 8 -30.15 -53.94 27.73
CA LYS A 8 -29.11 -54.11 26.70
C LYS A 8 -29.38 -53.26 25.45
N ALA A 9 -30.65 -53.13 25.04
CA ALA A 9 -31.06 -52.27 23.94
C ALA A 9 -30.91 -50.77 24.26
N TYR A 10 -31.14 -50.38 25.52
CA TYR A 10 -30.95 -49.01 25.96
C TYR A 10 -29.47 -48.64 26.05
N GLY A 11 -28.64 -49.52 26.63
CA GLY A 11 -27.19 -49.36 26.70
C GLY A 11 -26.53 -49.28 25.31
N SER A 12 -26.97 -50.11 24.35
CA SER A 12 -26.47 -50.07 22.98
C SER A 12 -26.86 -48.78 22.23
N LYS A 13 -28.09 -48.28 22.43
CA LYS A 13 -28.54 -46.98 21.91
C LYS A 13 -27.74 -45.82 22.50
N LEU A 14 -27.48 -45.81 23.81
CA LEU A 14 -26.68 -44.78 24.46
C LEU A 14 -25.22 -44.78 23.98
N ALA A 15 -24.62 -45.97 23.80
CA ALA A 15 -23.27 -46.10 23.26
C ALA A 15 -23.17 -45.59 21.81
N ALA A 16 -24.17 -45.89 20.97
CA ALA A 16 -24.24 -45.38 19.59
C ALA A 16 -24.39 -43.84 19.54
N LEU A 17 -25.20 -43.27 20.44
CA LEU A 17 -25.39 -41.82 20.57
C LEU A 17 -24.10 -41.13 21.01
N ASN A 18 -23.38 -41.68 21.98
CA ASN A 18 -22.09 -41.17 22.42
C ASN A 18 -21.01 -41.26 21.33
N LYS A 19 -20.98 -42.35 20.56
CA LYS A 19 -20.05 -42.51 19.42
C LYS A 19 -20.31 -41.46 18.32
N ARG A 20 -21.58 -41.19 18.01
CA ARG A 20 -22.00 -40.13 17.07
C ARG A 20 -21.59 -38.74 17.56
N ARG A 21 -21.83 -38.42 18.85
CA ARG A 21 -21.43 -37.13 19.47
C ARG A 21 -19.92 -36.93 19.45
N LYS A 22 -19.13 -37.97 19.76
CA LYS A 22 -17.65 -37.92 19.75
C LYS A 22 -17.10 -37.73 18.34
N LYS A 23 -17.66 -38.40 17.33
CA LYS A 23 -17.33 -38.20 15.90
C LYS A 23 -17.63 -36.77 15.47
N LYS A 24 -18.82 -36.24 15.79
CA LYS A 24 -19.22 -34.85 15.46
C LYS A 24 -18.28 -33.81 16.10
N ARG A 25 -17.91 -33.97 17.38
CA ARG A 25 -16.92 -33.09 18.05
C ARG A 25 -15.55 -33.12 17.39
N ASN A 26 -15.06 -34.29 16.97
CA ASN A 26 -13.76 -34.39 16.32
C ASN A 26 -13.77 -33.79 14.91
N THR A 27 -14.86 -33.96 14.15
CA THR A 27 -15.04 -33.30 12.85
C THR A 27 -15.13 -31.79 13.00
N MET A 28 -15.90 -31.29 13.98
CA MET A 28 -16.00 -29.85 14.25
C MET A 28 -14.67 -29.24 14.73
N LYS A 29 -13.90 -29.95 15.58
CA LYS A 29 -12.56 -29.50 16.00
C LYS A 29 -11.59 -29.42 14.82
N LYS A 30 -11.59 -30.42 13.93
CA LYS A 30 -10.75 -30.41 12.71
C LYS A 30 -11.14 -29.29 11.75
N ALA A 31 -12.45 -29.05 11.57
CA ALA A 31 -12.96 -27.95 10.74
C ALA A 31 -12.63 -26.57 11.33
N MET A 32 -12.67 -26.41 12.66
CA MET A 32 -12.24 -25.19 13.35
C MET A 32 -10.74 -24.91 13.17
N LEU A 33 -9.90 -25.95 13.30
CA LEU A 33 -8.46 -25.83 13.08
C LEU A 33 -8.13 -25.45 11.63
N SER A 34 -8.81 -26.03 10.63
CA SER A 34 -8.61 -25.65 9.22
C SER A 34 -9.08 -24.23 8.92
N ALA A 35 -10.20 -23.78 9.51
CA ALA A 35 -10.70 -22.42 9.33
C ALA A 35 -9.76 -21.37 9.95
N ALA A 36 -9.18 -21.66 11.12
CA ALA A 36 -8.22 -20.76 11.78
C ALA A 36 -6.98 -20.52 10.92
N ILE A 37 -6.42 -21.57 10.30
CA ILE A 37 -5.23 -21.45 9.43
C ILE A 37 -5.51 -20.54 8.23
N ILE A 38 -6.66 -20.71 7.58
CA ILE A 38 -7.04 -19.90 6.40
C ILE A 38 -7.17 -18.42 6.77
N ILE A 39 -7.81 -18.10 7.90
CA ILE A 39 -7.96 -16.72 8.38
C ILE A 39 -6.59 -16.10 8.66
N THR A 40 -5.67 -16.87 9.25
CA THR A 40 -4.33 -16.38 9.60
C THR A 40 -3.51 -16.06 8.34
N VAL A 41 -3.57 -16.90 7.32
CA VAL A 41 -2.89 -16.67 6.04
C VAL A 41 -3.47 -15.47 5.30
N ALA A 42 -4.81 -15.34 5.26
CA ALA A 42 -5.46 -14.19 4.63
C ALA A 42 -5.07 -12.87 5.32
N ALA A 43 -5.05 -12.84 6.65
CA ALA A 43 -4.61 -11.67 7.41
C ALA A 43 -3.13 -11.32 7.15
N ALA A 44 -2.25 -12.33 7.07
CA ALA A 44 -0.85 -12.10 6.73
C ALA A 44 -0.67 -11.51 5.31
N VAL A 45 -1.42 -12.00 4.32
CA VAL A 45 -1.39 -11.45 2.95
C VAL A 45 -1.87 -10.00 2.92
N ILE A 46 -2.95 -9.68 3.63
CA ILE A 46 -3.46 -8.31 3.74
C ILE A 46 -2.42 -7.40 4.42
N LEU A 47 -1.76 -7.87 5.48
CA LEU A 47 -0.70 -7.11 6.16
C LEU A 47 0.51 -6.86 5.25
N ILE A 48 0.91 -7.85 4.45
CA ILE A 48 2.00 -7.69 3.47
C ILE A 48 1.61 -6.64 2.42
N ILE A 49 0.41 -6.73 1.83
CA ILE A 49 -0.07 -5.75 0.84
C ILE A 49 -0.17 -4.34 1.46
N ALA A 50 -0.65 -4.22 2.70
CA ALA A 50 -0.74 -2.95 3.40
C ALA A 50 0.63 -2.33 3.72
N GLN A 51 1.68 -3.15 3.91
CA GLN A 51 3.05 -2.67 4.07
C GLN A 51 3.64 -2.16 2.74
N PHE A 52 3.29 -2.77 1.61
CA PHE A 52 3.72 -2.28 0.29
C PHE A 52 3.01 -0.98 -0.14
N GLY A 53 1.83 -0.68 0.40
CA GLY A 53 1.05 0.51 0.07
C GLY A 53 1.48 1.83 0.75
N LYS A 54 2.51 1.81 1.62
CA LYS A 54 2.92 2.98 2.42
C LYS A 54 4.33 3.47 2.09
N LYS A 55 4.71 3.55 0.81
CA LYS A 55 5.82 4.44 0.44
C LYS A 55 5.28 5.88 0.47
N SER A 56 5.60 6.60 1.54
CA SER A 56 5.48 8.05 1.53
C SER A 56 6.23 8.58 0.31
N ASN A 57 5.58 9.38 -0.53
CA ASN A 57 6.24 9.99 -1.67
C ASN A 57 7.34 10.93 -1.13
N GLU A 58 8.59 10.54 -1.34
CA GLU A 58 9.78 11.23 -0.82
C GLU A 58 9.91 12.66 -1.37
N LEU A 59 9.26 12.96 -2.49
CA LEU A 59 9.18 14.29 -3.08
C LEU A 59 8.33 15.26 -2.26
N VAL A 60 7.39 14.78 -1.43
CA VAL A 60 6.46 15.69 -0.73
C VAL A 60 7.23 16.67 0.16
N GLY A 61 6.90 17.95 -0.03
CA GLY A 61 7.54 19.09 0.63
C GLY A 61 8.03 20.14 -0.36
N THR A 62 8.76 21.13 0.18
CA THR A 62 9.34 22.24 -0.58
C THR A 62 10.82 21.99 -0.84
N TRP A 63 11.23 22.22 -2.07
CA TRP A 63 12.58 22.01 -2.57
C TRP A 63 13.08 23.29 -3.24
N ARG A 64 14.17 23.83 -2.72
CA ARG A 64 14.81 25.05 -3.21
C ARG A 64 15.90 24.68 -4.20
N TYR A 65 15.82 25.23 -5.42
CA TYR A 65 16.89 25.12 -6.42
C TYR A 65 17.93 26.23 -6.23
N ASP A 66 17.47 27.47 -6.13
CA ASP A 66 18.28 28.66 -5.85
C ASP A 66 17.49 29.69 -5.03
N GLU A 67 17.97 30.93 -4.97
CA GLU A 67 17.31 32.02 -4.23
C GLU A 67 15.94 32.42 -4.82
N HIS A 68 15.71 32.09 -6.09
CA HIS A 68 14.57 32.55 -6.89
C HIS A 68 13.59 31.43 -7.27
N THR A 69 14.04 30.17 -7.19
CA THR A 69 13.33 29.03 -7.76
C THR A 69 13.06 27.97 -6.70
N GLN A 70 11.78 27.62 -6.51
CA GLN A 70 11.34 26.57 -5.59
C GLN A 70 10.28 25.67 -6.22
N TYR A 71 10.34 24.39 -5.87
CA TYR A 71 9.35 23.39 -6.23
C TYR A 71 8.62 22.91 -4.97
N VAL A 72 7.30 22.91 -5.01
CA VAL A 72 6.44 22.37 -3.95
C VAL A 72 5.72 21.14 -4.48
N PHE A 73 5.86 20.00 -3.80
CA PHE A 73 5.11 18.79 -4.11
C PHE A 73 4.14 18.46 -2.97
N GLU A 74 2.84 18.48 -3.27
CA GLU A 74 1.79 18.18 -2.31
C GLU A 74 1.44 16.69 -2.29
N LYS A 75 0.80 16.25 -1.21
CA LYS A 75 0.43 14.82 -1.02
C LYS A 75 -0.65 14.33 -1.98
N ASP A 76 -1.43 15.24 -2.56
CA ASP A 76 -2.55 14.95 -3.46
C ASP A 76 -2.13 14.80 -4.93
N GLY A 77 -0.84 14.97 -5.24
CA GLY A 77 -0.33 14.92 -6.62
C GLY A 77 -0.32 16.27 -7.33
N THR A 78 -0.58 17.37 -6.62
CA THR A 78 -0.43 18.73 -7.14
C THR A 78 0.87 19.37 -6.68
N GLY A 79 1.30 20.43 -7.34
CA GLY A 79 2.48 21.16 -6.94
C GLY A 79 2.56 22.54 -7.54
N LYS A 80 3.60 23.27 -7.14
CA LYS A 80 3.86 24.64 -7.59
C LYS A 80 5.32 24.83 -7.91
N LEU A 81 5.59 25.61 -8.95
CA LEU A 81 6.90 26.15 -9.27
C LEU A 81 6.84 27.65 -8.97
N LEU A 82 7.59 28.08 -7.98
CA LEU A 82 7.81 29.48 -7.67
C LEU A 82 9.10 29.87 -8.39
N ALA A 83 9.01 30.81 -9.32
CA ALA A 83 10.15 31.34 -10.06
C ALA A 83 10.05 32.86 -10.03
N ASP A 84 10.99 33.50 -9.32
CA ASP A 84 10.93 34.92 -8.98
C ASP A 84 9.58 35.28 -8.32
N ASP A 85 8.85 36.26 -8.88
CA ASP A 85 7.55 36.72 -8.40
C ASP A 85 6.38 36.00 -9.07
N VAL A 86 6.63 34.92 -9.82
CA VAL A 86 5.62 34.17 -10.56
C VAL A 86 5.46 32.77 -9.98
N THR A 87 4.21 32.29 -9.93
CA THR A 87 3.88 30.94 -9.49
C THR A 87 3.15 30.20 -10.61
N TYR A 88 3.64 29.01 -10.95
CA TYR A 88 3.03 28.10 -11.92
C TYR A 88 2.52 26.87 -11.22
N SER A 89 1.27 26.48 -11.49
CA SER A 89 0.66 25.31 -10.87
C SER A 89 0.86 24.10 -11.79
N TYR A 90 1.08 22.92 -11.21
CA TYR A 90 1.16 21.69 -11.98
C TYR A 90 0.52 20.51 -11.25
N ALA A 91 0.05 19.54 -12.02
CA ALA A 91 -0.12 18.18 -11.55
C ALA A 91 1.18 17.42 -11.74
N TYR A 92 1.49 16.48 -10.85
CA TYR A 92 2.68 15.64 -10.99
C TYR A 92 2.36 14.15 -10.81
N THR A 93 3.08 13.33 -11.57
CA THR A 93 2.96 11.87 -11.49
C THR A 93 4.33 11.23 -11.34
N VAL A 94 4.43 10.27 -10.42
CA VAL A 94 5.64 9.47 -10.19
C VAL A 94 5.46 8.05 -10.73
N LYS A 95 6.32 7.65 -11.65
CA LYS A 95 6.39 6.28 -12.21
C LYS A 95 7.80 5.73 -12.03
N GLY A 96 8.02 4.99 -10.94
CA GLY A 96 9.36 4.53 -10.58
C GLY A 96 10.28 5.72 -10.25
N LYS A 97 11.36 5.90 -11.02
CA LYS A 97 12.26 7.05 -10.91
C LYS A 97 11.91 8.21 -11.84
N LYS A 98 10.81 8.10 -12.61
CA LYS A 98 10.36 9.15 -13.53
C LYS A 98 9.35 10.04 -12.82
N LEU A 99 9.59 11.35 -12.85
CA LEU A 99 8.68 12.42 -12.43
C LEU A 99 8.17 13.11 -13.69
N ILE A 100 6.87 13.27 -13.81
CA ILE A 100 6.21 13.99 -14.90
C ILE A 100 5.50 15.18 -14.29
N LEU A 101 5.73 16.38 -14.82
CA LEU A 101 5.05 17.62 -14.46
C LEU A 101 4.17 18.06 -15.63
N ASP A 102 2.90 18.29 -15.33
CA ASP A 102 1.84 18.73 -16.24
C ASP A 102 1.37 20.10 -15.76
N PHE A 103 1.81 21.16 -16.43
CA PHE A 103 1.58 22.54 -16.02
C PHE A 103 0.18 23.00 -16.41
N THR A 104 -0.47 23.76 -15.53
CA THR A 104 -1.83 24.26 -15.77
C THR A 104 -1.82 25.35 -16.85
N GLU A 105 -0.77 26.17 -16.88
CA GLU A 105 -0.64 27.26 -17.82
C GLU A 105 0.15 26.85 -19.07
N ASP A 106 -0.45 26.96 -20.26
CA ASP A 106 0.15 26.59 -21.56
C ASP A 106 1.46 27.33 -21.90
N ILE A 107 1.76 28.42 -21.18
CA ILE A 107 3.01 29.18 -21.34
C ILE A 107 4.23 28.44 -20.78
N VAL A 108 4.01 27.45 -19.90
CA VAL A 108 5.06 26.59 -19.37
C VAL A 108 4.93 25.22 -20.02
N ARG A 109 6.02 24.72 -20.58
CA ARG A 109 6.04 23.42 -21.24
C ARG A 109 6.01 22.29 -20.20
N ASP A 110 5.10 21.35 -20.38
CA ASP A 110 5.13 20.07 -19.67
C ASP A 110 6.46 19.37 -19.81
N CYS A 111 6.89 18.68 -18.75
CA CYS A 111 8.20 18.09 -18.73
C CYS A 111 8.30 16.83 -17.89
N ASP A 112 9.36 16.07 -18.14
CA ASP A 112 9.71 14.92 -17.35
C ASP A 112 11.16 14.95 -16.88
N TYR A 113 11.37 14.39 -15.69
CA TYR A 113 12.67 14.23 -15.06
C TYR A 113 12.86 12.78 -14.64
N THR A 114 14.11 12.32 -14.66
CA THR A 114 14.51 11.23 -13.77
C THR A 114 14.93 11.82 -12.44
N PHE A 115 14.37 11.36 -11.33
CA PHE A 115 14.65 11.90 -10.01
C PHE A 115 15.26 10.88 -9.05
N SER A 116 15.96 11.41 -8.05
CA SER A 116 16.40 10.67 -6.86
C SER A 116 16.40 11.58 -5.64
N VAL A 117 15.93 11.06 -4.51
CA VAL A 117 15.97 11.74 -3.22
C VAL A 117 17.01 11.05 -2.33
N ASN A 118 17.89 11.83 -1.70
CA ASN A 118 18.84 11.36 -0.70
C ASN A 118 18.81 12.33 0.49
N GLY A 119 18.02 11.98 1.52
CA GLY A 119 17.81 12.83 2.69
C GLY A 119 17.18 14.17 2.30
N THR A 120 17.94 15.25 2.46
CA THR A 120 17.52 16.62 2.13
C THR A 120 17.94 17.05 0.72
N ALA A 121 18.53 16.17 -0.08
CA ALA A 121 18.92 16.48 -1.46
C ALA A 121 18.00 15.78 -2.47
N LEU A 122 17.41 16.55 -3.37
CA LEU A 122 16.69 16.08 -4.56
C LEU A 122 17.57 16.35 -5.78
N THR A 123 17.78 15.33 -6.59
CA THR A 123 18.41 15.50 -7.92
C THR A 123 17.37 15.23 -8.99
N LEU A 124 17.21 16.17 -9.91
CA LEU A 124 16.40 16.05 -11.12
C LEU A 124 17.34 16.00 -12.33
N ILE A 125 17.17 15.01 -13.20
CA ILE A 125 17.89 14.90 -14.47
C ILE A 125 16.87 15.14 -15.58
N GLY A 126 17.12 16.17 -16.39
CA GLY A 126 16.21 16.63 -17.42
C GLY A 126 15.93 15.56 -18.48
N GLY A 127 14.65 15.27 -18.71
CA GLY A 127 14.14 14.43 -19.78
C GLY A 127 13.41 15.24 -20.84
N THR A 128 12.30 14.70 -21.36
CA THR A 128 11.48 15.39 -22.37
C THR A 128 10.90 16.68 -21.80
N GLY A 129 10.81 17.72 -22.62
CA GLY A 129 10.19 18.97 -22.17
C GLY A 129 11.10 19.82 -21.25
N THR A 130 12.34 19.39 -21.02
CA THR A 130 13.37 20.16 -20.29
C THR A 130 14.48 20.60 -21.24
N ASP A 131 15.39 21.45 -20.76
CA ASP A 131 16.62 21.80 -21.49
C ASP A 131 17.76 20.79 -21.24
N GLY A 132 17.45 19.65 -20.62
CA GLY A 132 18.41 18.62 -20.20
C GLY A 132 19.12 18.98 -18.90
N GLY A 133 20.29 18.37 -18.64
CA GLY A 133 21.11 18.69 -17.48
C GLY A 133 20.72 17.99 -16.17
N SER A 134 21.37 18.40 -15.08
CA SER A 134 21.16 17.87 -13.74
C SER A 134 21.03 19.02 -12.73
N TYR A 135 19.89 19.05 -12.06
CA TYR A 135 19.49 20.08 -11.11
C TYR A 135 19.51 19.47 -9.71
N LYS A 136 20.18 20.14 -8.77
CA LYS A 136 20.23 19.72 -7.37
C LYS A 136 19.44 20.72 -6.54
N LEU A 137 18.46 20.23 -5.82
CA LEU A 137 17.59 21.00 -4.97
C LEU A 137 17.75 20.54 -3.53
N ASN A 138 17.61 21.46 -2.59
CA ASN A 138 17.67 21.17 -1.16
C ASN A 138 16.29 21.29 -0.55
N LYS A 139 15.97 20.38 0.36
CA LYS A 139 14.75 20.46 1.14
C LYS A 139 14.81 21.67 2.05
N GLU A 140 13.71 22.41 2.09
CA GLU A 140 13.50 23.51 3.04
C GLU A 140 13.13 23.01 4.44
#